data_AF-A0A554JVL0-F1
#
_entry.id   AF-A0A554JVL0-F1
#
_cell.length_a   1.000
_cell.length_b   1.000
_cell.length_c   1.000
_cell.angle_alpha   90.00
_cell.angle_beta   90.00
_cell.angle_gamma   90.00
#
_symmetry.space_group_name_H-M   'P 1'
#
loop_
_entity.id
_entity.type
_entity.pdbx_description
1 polymer ?
#
loop_
_entity_poly.entity_id
_entity_poly.type
_entity_poly.pdbx_seq_one_letter_code
_entity_poly.pdbx_strand_id
1 'polypeptide(L)'
;MTTPITNNSTGFSGLGIAPGLLQVLEKSRFTSPTPIQHQAIPPGIEGKDIVGVAQTGTGKTLAFGIPLIQRIAQNRTRGLVVLPTRELALQVERTLQHIGHSLGLRTAVLIGGESQHRQHEQLKRKPHIIIA
;
A
#
# COMPACT_ATOMS: atom_id res chain seq x y z
N MET A 1 -43.90 6.20 -5.51
CA MET A 1 -42.91 5.68 -4.54
C MET A 1 -41.59 5.54 -5.27
N THR A 2 -40.75 6.57 -5.21
CA THR A 2 -39.43 6.59 -5.85
C THR A 2 -38.44 5.90 -4.92
N THR A 3 -37.86 4.79 -5.37
CA THR A 3 -36.77 4.08 -4.70
C THR A 3 -35.58 5.03 -4.53
N PRO A 4 -34.93 5.08 -3.35
CA PRO A 4 -33.72 5.88 -3.20
C PRO A 4 -32.59 5.21 -4.00
N ILE A 5 -31.90 6.02 -4.80
CA ILE A 5 -30.64 5.63 -5.45
C ILE A 5 -29.62 5.46 -4.32
N THR A 6 -29.36 4.22 -3.90
CA THR A 6 -28.20 3.91 -3.07
C THR A 6 -26.97 4.21 -3.92
N ASN A 7 -26.27 5.28 -3.55
CA ASN A 7 -25.00 5.65 -4.16
C ASN A 7 -23.97 4.59 -3.75
N ASN A 8 -23.97 3.46 -4.46
CA ASN A 8 -23.06 2.35 -4.23
C ASN A 8 -21.66 2.89 -4.50
N SER A 9 -20.84 3.03 -3.46
CA SER A 9 -19.44 3.45 -3.58
C SER A 9 -18.66 2.35 -4.31
N THR A 10 -18.74 2.31 -5.64
CA THR A 10 -18.16 1.25 -6.48
C THR A 10 -16.64 1.35 -6.65
N GLY A 11 -16.02 2.39 -6.08
CA GLY A 11 -14.60 2.69 -6.21
C GLY A 11 -13.87 2.83 -4.87
N PHE A 12 -12.61 3.27 -4.95
CA PHE A 12 -11.79 3.56 -3.77
C PHE A 12 -12.28 4.77 -2.97
N SER A 13 -13.13 5.61 -3.57
CA SER A 13 -13.82 6.70 -2.88
C SER A 13 -14.73 6.15 -1.78
N GLY A 14 -14.65 6.73 -0.58
CA GLY A 14 -15.41 6.27 0.59
C GLY A 14 -14.68 5.28 1.50
N LEU A 15 -13.49 4.80 1.12
CA LEU A 15 -12.67 3.92 1.98
C LEU A 15 -11.77 4.69 2.98
N GLY A 16 -11.98 5.99 3.16
CA GLY A 16 -11.16 6.85 4.04
C GLY A 16 -9.77 7.22 3.49
N ILE A 17 -9.53 6.98 2.19
CA ILE A 17 -8.26 7.26 1.52
C ILE A 17 -8.13 8.77 1.25
N ALA A 18 -6.94 9.32 1.52
CA ALA A 18 -6.62 10.72 1.34
C ALA A 18 -6.69 11.14 -0.14
N PRO A 19 -7.13 12.37 -0.46
CA PRO A 19 -7.33 12.81 -1.85
C PRO A 19 -6.11 12.65 -2.75
N GLY A 20 -4.90 12.94 -2.25
CA GLY A 20 -3.67 12.79 -3.02
C GLY A 20 -3.39 11.34 -3.42
N LEU A 21 -3.66 10.38 -2.53
CA LEU A 21 -3.47 8.96 -2.82
C LEU A 21 -4.59 8.43 -3.73
N LEU A 22 -5.84 8.89 -3.57
CA LEU A 22 -6.94 8.58 -4.50
C LEU A 22 -6.61 9.00 -5.93
N GLN A 23 -6.10 10.20 -6.14
CA GLN A 23 -5.68 10.67 -7.47
C GLN A 23 -4.59 9.79 -8.09
N VAL A 24 -3.66 9.29 -7.27
CA VAL A 24 -2.62 8.36 -7.76
C VAL A 24 -3.23 7.03 -8.15
N LEU A 25 -4.17 6.49 -7.37
CA LEU A 25 -4.87 5.25 -7.68
C LEU A 25 -5.68 5.36 -8.99
N GLU A 26 -6.40 6.48 -9.17
CA GLU A 26 -7.15 6.76 -10.41
C GLU A 26 -6.24 6.85 -11.63
N LYS A 27 -5.13 7.61 -11.54
CA LYS A 27 -4.13 7.72 -12.62
C LYS A 27 -3.47 6.38 -12.95
N SER A 28 -3.33 5.52 -11.94
CA SER A 28 -2.81 4.15 -12.06
C SER A 28 -3.87 3.15 -12.55
N ARG A 29 -5.08 3.63 -12.86
CA ARG A 29 -6.23 2.82 -13.31
C ARG A 29 -6.71 1.79 -12.28
N PHE A 30 -6.44 2.01 -11.00
CA PHE A 30 -7.08 1.27 -9.92
C PHE A 30 -8.45 1.89 -9.65
N THR A 31 -9.48 1.37 -10.32
CA THR A 31 -10.83 1.95 -10.29
C THR A 31 -11.73 1.31 -9.25
N SER A 32 -11.71 -0.02 -9.11
CA SER A 32 -12.58 -0.75 -8.19
C SER A 32 -11.78 -1.57 -7.18
N PRO A 33 -12.04 -1.44 -5.87
CA PRO A 33 -11.35 -2.21 -4.85
C PRO A 33 -11.80 -3.68 -4.88
N THR A 34 -10.86 -4.58 -4.70
CA THR A 34 -11.16 -6.01 -4.46
C THR A 34 -11.81 -6.21 -3.08
N PRO A 35 -12.47 -7.35 -2.81
CA PRO A 35 -13.11 -7.59 -1.51
C PRO A 35 -12.16 -7.43 -0.31
N ILE A 36 -10.91 -7.91 -0.44
CA ILE A 36 -9.92 -7.78 0.63
C ILE A 36 -9.48 -6.32 0.83
N GLN A 37 -9.40 -5.52 -0.23
CA GLN A 37 -9.09 -4.08 -0.13
C GLN A 37 -10.23 -3.32 0.55
N HIS A 38 -11.47 -3.59 0.15
CA HIS A 38 -12.64 -2.94 0.73
C HIS A 38 -12.76 -3.20 2.24
N GLN A 39 -12.40 -4.42 2.69
CA GLN A 39 -12.48 -4.79 4.11
C GLN A 39 -11.27 -4.34 4.92
N ALA A 40 -10.06 -4.36 4.34
CA ALA A 40 -8.83 -4.09 5.08
C ALA A 40 -8.41 -2.61 5.10
N ILE A 41 -8.74 -1.83 4.07
CA ILE A 41 -8.26 -0.44 3.95
C ILE A 41 -8.81 0.44 5.10
N PRO A 42 -10.12 0.51 5.37
CA PRO A 42 -10.64 1.37 6.44
C PRO A 42 -10.05 1.07 7.83
N PRO A 43 -10.09 -0.16 8.37
CA PRO A 43 -9.49 -0.44 9.68
C PRO A 43 -7.97 -0.23 9.68
N GLY A 44 -7.29 -0.45 8.55
CA GLY A 44 -5.84 -0.28 8.44
C GLY A 44 -5.44 1.18 8.56
N ILE A 45 -6.24 2.09 7.97
CA ILE A 45 -6.08 3.55 8.11
C ILE A 45 -6.29 3.96 9.56
N GLU A 46 -7.29 3.39 10.23
CA GLU A 46 -7.67 3.76 11.60
C GLU A 46 -6.62 3.41 12.66
N GLY A 47 -5.72 2.46 12.40
CA GLY A 47 -4.84 2.01 13.47
C GLY A 47 -4.75 0.51 13.65
N LYS A 48 -5.79 -0.21 13.25
CA LYS A 48 -6.13 -1.51 13.80
C LYS A 48 -5.27 -2.62 13.22
N ASP A 49 -5.05 -3.64 14.05
CA ASP A 49 -4.43 -4.88 13.63
C ASP A 49 -5.41 -5.69 12.76
N ILE A 50 -4.89 -6.29 11.69
CA ILE A 50 -5.70 -6.99 10.69
C ILE A 50 -5.05 -8.32 10.35
N VAL A 51 -5.86 -9.38 10.38
CA VAL A 51 -5.52 -10.67 9.78
C VAL A 51 -6.34 -10.83 8.50
N GLY A 52 -5.67 -10.73 7.34
CA GLY A 52 -6.31 -10.83 6.03
C GLY A 52 -6.08 -12.19 5.38
N VAL A 53 -7.14 -12.97 5.19
CA VAL A 53 -7.09 -14.26 4.50
C VAL A 53 -7.71 -14.13 3.11
N ALA A 54 -6.88 -14.25 2.07
CA ALA A 54 -7.33 -14.20 0.68
C ALA A 54 -6.35 -14.95 -0.24
N GLN A 55 -6.84 -15.45 -1.37
CA GLN A 55 -6.01 -16.12 -2.38
C GLN A 55 -4.93 -15.19 -2.97
N THR A 56 -3.84 -15.75 -3.52
CA THR A 56 -2.84 -14.96 -4.26
C THR A 56 -3.46 -14.25 -5.46
N GLY A 57 -2.91 -13.10 -5.86
CA GLY A 57 -3.45 -12.32 -6.99
C GLY A 57 -4.71 -11.48 -6.66
N THR A 58 -5.24 -11.53 -5.44
CA THR A 58 -6.46 -10.80 -5.03
C THR A 58 -6.21 -9.35 -4.60
N GLY A 59 -5.06 -8.77 -4.91
CA GLY A 59 -4.79 -7.36 -4.60
C GLY A 59 -4.42 -7.06 -3.14
N LYS A 60 -3.97 -8.06 -2.37
CA LYS A 60 -3.51 -7.91 -0.97
C LYS A 60 -2.46 -6.82 -0.77
N THR A 61 -1.57 -6.63 -1.75
CA THR A 61 -0.51 -5.60 -1.67
C THR A 61 -1.07 -4.20 -1.52
N LEU A 62 -2.12 -3.84 -2.27
CA LEU A 62 -2.78 -2.55 -2.09
C LEU A 62 -3.63 -2.51 -0.81
N ALA A 63 -4.16 -3.67 -0.39
CA ALA A 63 -4.99 -3.76 0.81
C ALA A 63 -4.21 -3.33 2.08
N PHE A 64 -2.92 -3.68 2.19
CA PHE A 64 -2.05 -3.16 3.27
C PHE A 64 -1.24 -1.93 2.85
N GLY A 65 -0.91 -1.78 1.56
CA GLY A 65 -0.03 -0.72 1.07
C GLY A 65 -0.66 0.67 1.14
N ILE A 66 -1.95 0.78 0.83
CA ILE A 66 -2.71 2.04 0.94
C ILE A 66 -2.73 2.57 2.38
N PRO A 67 -3.19 1.80 3.40
CA PRO A 67 -3.17 2.27 4.78
C PRO A 67 -1.74 2.54 5.28
N LEU A 68 -0.76 1.73 4.88
CA LEU A 68 0.65 1.92 5.24
C LEU A 68 1.18 3.29 4.77
N ILE A 69 1.01 3.61 3.49
CA ILE A 69 1.50 4.88 2.91
C ILE A 69 0.79 6.07 3.55
N GLN A 70 -0.53 6.00 3.70
CA GLN A 70 -1.31 7.07 4.30
C GLN A 70 -0.87 7.37 5.74
N ARG A 71 -0.67 6.32 6.56
CA ARG A 71 -0.28 6.50 7.96
C ARG A 71 1.14 7.00 8.12
N ILE A 72 2.07 6.59 7.24
CA ILE A 72 3.42 7.14 7.17
C ILE A 72 3.37 8.65 6.87
N ALA A 73 2.56 9.05 5.89
CA ALA A 73 2.43 10.46 5.52
C ALA A 73 1.78 11.30 6.65
N GLN A 74 0.75 10.79 7.30
CA GLN A 74 0.03 11.49 8.37
C GLN A 74 0.85 11.62 9.65
N ASN A 75 1.52 10.53 10.08
CA ASN A 75 2.17 10.47 11.39
C ASN A 75 3.69 10.67 11.33
N ARG A 76 4.26 10.85 10.14
CA ARG A 76 5.72 10.93 9.91
C ARG A 76 6.48 9.72 10.48
N THR A 77 5.85 8.55 10.44
CA THR A 77 6.41 7.28 10.91
C THR A 77 7.13 6.52 9.79
N ARG A 78 7.66 5.33 10.09
CA ARG A 78 8.25 4.40 9.12
C ARG A 78 7.49 3.08 9.11
N GLY A 79 7.59 2.36 8.01
CA GLY A 79 6.99 1.05 7.80
C GLY A 79 8.02 -0.07 7.61
N LEU A 80 7.64 -1.28 7.99
CA LEU A 80 8.35 -2.52 7.67
C LEU A 80 7.37 -3.49 7.03
N VAL A 81 7.77 -4.10 5.91
CA VAL A 81 7.03 -5.18 5.25
C VAL A 81 7.93 -6.40 5.18
N VAL A 82 7.52 -7.51 5.79
CA VAL A 82 8.29 -8.76 5.84
C VAL A 82 7.64 -9.78 4.91
N LEU A 83 8.43 -10.40 4.04
CA LEU A 83 7.96 -11.29 2.98
C LEU A 83 8.82 -12.57 2.93
N PRO A 84 8.23 -13.72 2.57
CA PRO A 84 8.92 -15.01 2.61
C PRO A 84 9.96 -15.21 1.49
N THR A 85 9.91 -14.43 0.42
CA THR A 85 10.81 -14.61 -0.74
C THR A 85 11.28 -13.29 -1.34
N ARG A 86 12.45 -13.35 -1.99
CA ARG A 86 13.09 -12.22 -2.67
C ARG A 86 12.20 -11.64 -3.76
N GLU A 87 11.60 -12.51 -4.55
CA GLU A 87 10.78 -12.17 -5.71
C GLU A 87 9.53 -11.42 -5.26
N LEU A 88 8.91 -11.88 -4.16
CA LEU A 88 7.74 -11.23 -3.60
C LEU A 88 8.10 -9.86 -3.00
N ALA A 89 9.27 -9.74 -2.34
CA ALA A 89 9.79 -8.45 -1.87
C ALA A 89 9.92 -7.42 -2.99
N LEU A 90 10.52 -7.82 -4.12
CA LEU A 90 10.65 -6.96 -5.30
C LEU A 90 9.29 -6.64 -5.95
N GLN A 91 8.34 -7.57 -5.97
CA GLN A 91 6.98 -7.32 -6.48
C GLN A 91 6.21 -6.32 -5.62
N VAL A 92 6.29 -6.46 -4.30
CA VAL A 92 5.67 -5.54 -3.35
C VAL A 92 6.31 -4.16 -3.44
N GLU A 93 7.64 -4.08 -3.51
CA GLU A 93 8.34 -2.81 -3.66
C GLU A 93 7.90 -2.02 -4.90
N ARG A 94 7.83 -2.68 -6.06
CA ARG A 94 7.35 -2.05 -7.29
C ARG A 94 5.94 -1.50 -7.15
N THR A 95 5.07 -2.23 -6.46
CA THR A 95 3.67 -1.80 -6.22
C THR A 95 3.63 -0.58 -5.30
N LEU A 96 4.39 -0.59 -4.20
CA LEU A 96 4.45 0.53 -3.26
C LEU A 96 5.09 1.77 -3.89
N GLN A 97 6.13 1.60 -4.69
CA GLN A 97 6.72 2.68 -5.48
C GLN A 97 5.72 3.24 -6.50
N HIS A 98 4.97 2.38 -7.19
CA HIS A 98 3.99 2.81 -8.19
C HIS A 98 2.94 3.78 -7.62
N ILE A 99 2.44 3.52 -6.39
CA ILE A 99 1.43 4.38 -5.76
C ILE A 99 1.99 5.43 -4.79
N GLY A 100 3.27 5.33 -4.42
CA GLY A 100 3.89 6.16 -3.40
C GLY A 100 4.92 7.16 -3.92
N HIS A 101 5.56 6.88 -5.06
CA HIS A 101 6.70 7.67 -5.56
C HIS A 101 6.33 9.14 -5.80
N SER A 102 5.18 9.40 -6.43
CA SER A 102 4.66 10.76 -6.67
C SER A 102 4.31 11.52 -5.39
N LEU A 103 4.18 10.81 -4.26
CA LEU A 103 3.94 11.37 -2.93
C LEU A 103 5.23 11.54 -2.13
N GLY A 104 6.40 11.33 -2.76
CA GLY A 104 7.71 11.42 -2.10
C GLY A 104 8.07 10.21 -1.24
N LEU A 105 7.35 9.09 -1.37
CA LEU A 105 7.67 7.86 -0.66
C LEU A 105 9.01 7.30 -1.14
N ARG A 106 9.77 6.73 -0.19
CA ARG A 106 11.08 6.13 -0.44
C ARG A 106 11.06 4.75 0.18
N THR A 107 11.51 3.75 -0.57
CA THR A 107 11.63 2.37 -0.08
C THR A 107 13.08 1.92 -0.09
N ALA A 108 13.39 0.90 0.71
CA ALA A 108 14.62 0.13 0.60
C ALA A 108 14.26 -1.37 0.67
N VAL A 109 14.94 -2.18 -0.13
CA VAL A 109 14.72 -3.63 -0.17
C VAL A 109 15.95 -4.34 0.41
N LEU A 110 15.75 -5.10 1.48
CA LEU A 110 16.80 -5.81 2.20
C LEU A 110 16.62 -7.31 2.05
N ILE A 111 17.26 -7.90 1.03
CA ILE A 111 17.10 -9.32 0.71
C ILE A 111 18.46 -10.00 0.55
N GLY A 112 18.51 -11.31 0.84
CA GLY A 112 19.71 -12.12 0.62
C GLY A 112 20.11 -12.20 -0.85
N GLY A 113 21.40 -12.40 -1.14
CA GLY A 113 21.90 -12.55 -2.51
C GLY A 113 21.97 -11.26 -3.34
N GLU A 114 21.72 -10.10 -2.72
CA GLU A 114 21.97 -8.77 -3.30
C GLU A 114 23.20 -8.10 -2.67
N SER A 115 23.78 -7.12 -3.37
CA SER A 115 24.94 -6.37 -2.87
C SER A 115 24.63 -5.63 -1.57
N GLN A 116 25.33 -5.97 -0.49
CA GLN A 116 25.23 -5.27 0.79
C GLN A 116 25.55 -3.78 0.68
N HIS A 117 26.50 -3.40 -0.18
CA HIS A 117 26.81 -1.99 -0.44
C HIS A 117 25.59 -1.26 -1.02
N ARG A 118 24.90 -1.83 -2.01
CA ARG A 118 23.68 -1.21 -2.57
C ARG A 118 22.58 -1.05 -1.53
N GLN A 119 22.36 -2.07 -0.70
CA GLN A 119 21.39 -2.01 0.38
C GLN A 119 21.74 -0.92 1.40
N HIS A 120 23.02 -0.80 1.75
CA HIS A 120 23.51 0.22 2.66
C HIS A 120 23.28 1.64 2.08
N GLU A 121 23.54 1.85 0.79
CA GLU A 121 23.24 3.12 0.10
C GLU A 121 21.74 3.44 0.06
N GLN A 122 20.86 2.43 -0.10
CA GLN A 122 19.41 2.65 0.01
C GLN A 122 19.01 3.10 1.42
N LEU A 123 19.59 2.49 2.47
CA LEU A 123 19.31 2.86 3.85
C LEU A 123 19.79 4.29 4.19
N LYS A 124 20.94 4.72 3.66
CA LYS A 124 21.45 6.09 3.82
C LYS A 124 20.47 7.15 3.30
N ARG A 125 19.63 6.82 2.31
CA ARG A 125 18.59 7.72 1.76
C ARG A 125 17.38 7.90 2.67
N LYS A 126 17.40 7.35 3.89
CA LYS A 126 16.34 7.46 4.90
C LYS A 126 14.98 7.03 4.31
N PRO A 127 14.83 5.75 3.93
CA PRO A 127 13.59 5.24 3.36
C PRO A 127 12.46 5.32 4.39
N HIS A 128 11.25 5.55 3.90
CA HIS A 128 10.03 5.55 4.70
C HIS A 128 9.55 4.11 4.97
N ILE A 129 9.77 3.20 4.02
CA ILE A 129 9.39 1.78 4.14
C ILE A 129 10.62 0.90 3.88
N ILE A 130 10.86 -0.06 4.76
CA ILE A 130 11.80 -1.15 4.54
C ILE A 130 11.00 -2.40 4.15
N ILE A 131 11.48 -3.11 3.13
CA ILE A 131 10.88 -4.35 2.64
C ILE A 131 11.96 -5.42 2.76
N ALA A 132 11.67 -6.49 3.50
CA ALA A 132 12.63 -7.54 3.83
C ALA A 132 12.04 -8.93 3.54
#